data_AF-A0A2I0WNV2-F1
#
_entry.id   AF-A0A2I0WNV2-F1
#
_cell.length_a   1.000
_cell.length_b   1.000
_cell.length_c   1.000
_cell.angle_alpha   90.00
_cell.angle_beta   90.00
_cell.angle_gamma   90.00
#
_symmetry.space_group_name_H-M   'P 1'
#
loop_
_entity.id
_entity.type
_entity.pdbx_description
1 polymer ?
#
loop_
_entity_poly.entity_id
_entity_poly.type
_entity_poly.pdbx_seq_one_letter_code
_entity_poly.pdbx_strand_id
1 'polypeptide(L)' 'MPVLSYKFGSIDLMSGFEADDANQFISCVCWRGQSTDLIATNSNGNIKILEMV' A
#
# COMPACT_ATOMS: atom_id res chain seq x y z
N MET A 1 -13.32 0.24 16.86
CA MET A 1 -13.29 -0.49 15.58
C MET A 1 -12.80 0.46 14.50
N PRO A 2 -11.89 0.05 13.60
CA PRO A 2 -11.48 0.89 12.48
C PRO A 2 -12.66 1.15 11.54
N VAL A 3 -12.71 2.33 10.94
CA VAL A 3 -13.77 2.75 10.00
C VAL A 3 -13.52 2.18 8.59
N LEU A 4 -12.25 1.97 8.23
CA LEU A 4 -11.82 1.42 6.94
C LEU A 4 -10.54 0.59 7.14
N SER A 5 -10.36 -0.46 6.34
CA SER A 5 -9.09 -1.20 6.22
C SER A 5 -8.84 -1.56 4.75
N TYR A 6 -7.60 -1.39 4.29
CA TYR A 6 -7.19 -1.74 2.94
C TYR A 6 -5.88 -2.54 3.00
N LYS A 7 -5.84 -3.70 2.32
CA LYS A 7 -4.61 -4.51 2.17
C LYS A 7 -3.98 -4.16 0.83
N PHE A 8 -2.80 -3.57 0.85
CA PHE A 8 -2.01 -3.40 -0.35
C PHE A 8 -1.49 -4.76 -0.82
N GLY A 9 -1.77 -5.10 -2.08
CA GLY A 9 -1.03 -6.16 -2.77
C GLY A 9 0.41 -5.73 -3.04
N SER A 10 1.29 -6.65 -3.41
CA SER A 10 2.65 -6.36 -3.89
C SER A 10 2.85 -7.09 -5.20
N ILE A 11 3.50 -6.48 -6.19
CA ILE A 11 3.85 -7.18 -7.43
C ILE A 11 5.28 -7.67 -7.27
N ASP A 12 5.53 -8.96 -7.48
CA ASP A 12 6.89 -9.44 -7.65
C ASP A 12 7.43 -8.92 -8.99
N LEU A 13 8.46 -8.08 -8.93
CA LEU A 13 9.06 -7.46 -10.12
C LEU A 13 9.71 -8.49 -11.07
N MET A 14 10.01 -9.70 -10.59
CA MET A 14 10.62 -10.74 -11.42
C MET A 14 9.56 -11.55 -12.20
N SER A 15 8.46 -11.92 -11.55
CA SER A 15 7.39 -12.72 -12.17
C SER A 15 6.22 -11.90 -12.73
N GLY A 16 6.06 -10.64 -12.28
CA GLY A 16 4.93 -9.77 -12.64
C GLY A 16 3.60 -10.15 -11.99
N PHE A 17 3.59 -11.16 -11.12
CA PHE A 17 2.40 -11.60 -10.40
C PHE A 17 2.31 -10.95 -9.02
N GLU A 18 1.10 -10.92 -8.47
CA GLU A 18 0.89 -10.50 -7.09
C GLU A 18 1.60 -11.46 -6.14
N ALA A 19 2.54 -10.92 -5.36
CA ALA A 19 3.22 -11.57 -4.26
C ALA A 19 2.40 -11.39 -2.99
N ASP A 20 1.81 -12.48 -2.49
CA ASP A 20 1.21 -12.51 -1.15
C ASP A 20 2.28 -12.89 -0.11
N ASP A 21 3.27 -12.02 0.04
CA ASP A 21 4.35 -12.23 1.00
C ASP A 21 3.91 -11.72 2.39
N ALA A 22 3.46 -12.65 3.23
CA ALA A 22 2.92 -12.37 4.57
C ALA A 22 3.93 -11.69 5.51
N ASN A 23 5.22 -11.66 5.18
CA ASN A 23 6.25 -10.97 5.96
C ASN A 23 6.34 -9.47 5.66
N GLN A 24 5.67 -8.97 4.63
CA GLN A 24 5.71 -7.55 4.28
C GLN A 24 4.77 -6.74 5.18
N PHE A 25 5.24 -5.56 5.59
CA PHE A 25 4.44 -4.62 6.38
C PHE A 25 4.54 -3.20 5.80
N ILE A 26 3.52 -2.39 6.07
CA ILE A 26 3.52 -0.97 5.72
C ILE A 26 4.43 -0.22 6.68
N SER A 27 5.46 0.44 6.12
CA SER A 27 6.48 1.16 6.87
C SER A 27 6.17 2.66 6.99
N CYS A 28 5.49 3.24 5.99
CA CYS A 28 5.09 4.65 6.02
C CYS A 28 3.80 4.88 5.21
N VAL A 29 3.00 5.84 5.70
CA VAL A 29 1.81 6.36 5.02
C VAL A 29 1.86 7.88 5.02
N CYS A 30 1.44 8.50 3.92
CA CYS A 30 1.33 9.94 3.77
C CYS A 30 -0.01 10.27 3.12
N TRP A 31 -0.72 11.23 3.71
CA TRP A 31 -1.96 11.76 3.17
C TRP A 31 -1.96 13.28 3.29
N ARG A 32 -2.41 13.95 2.24
CA ARG A 32 -2.64 15.40 2.24
C ARG A 32 -4.15 15.62 2.35
N GLY A 33 -4.63 16.26 3.42
CA GLY A 33 -6.07 16.38 3.71
C GLY A 33 -6.95 17.06 2.64
N GLN A 34 -6.37 17.68 1.61
CA GLN A 34 -7.08 18.23 0.44
C GLN A 34 -6.97 17.34 -0.82
N SER A 35 -6.47 16.11 -0.70
CA SER A 35 -6.33 15.14 -1.78
C SER A 35 -7.09 13.87 -1.40
N THR A 36 -7.67 13.20 -2.37
CA THR A 36 -8.22 11.85 -2.22
C THR A 36 -7.12 10.79 -2.20
N ASP A 37 -5.88 11.14 -2.56
CA ASP A 37 -4.78 10.19 -2.68
C ASP A 37 -4.06 9.96 -1.35
N LEU A 38 -4.02 8.70 -0.94
CA LEU A 38 -3.18 8.21 0.14
C LEU A 38 -2.00 7.45 -0.47
N ILE A 39 -0.79 7.82 -0.06
CA ILE A 39 0.44 7.16 -0.49
C ILE A 39 0.90 6.24 0.64
N ALA A 40 1.24 5.00 0.30
CA ALA A 40 1.80 4.03 1.24
C ALA A 40 3.08 3.41 0.69
N THR A 41 3.98 3.05 1.60
CA THR A 41 5.21 2.30 1.31
C THR A 41 5.33 1.08 2.21
N ASN A 42 5.82 -0.02 1.66
CA ASN A 42 6.09 -1.25 2.42
C ASN A 42 7.59 -1.43 2.74
N SER A 43 7.89 -2.45 3.53
CA SER A 43 9.24 -2.87 3.93
C SER A 43 10.17 -3.19 2.75
N ASN A 44 9.63 -3.46 1.57
CA ASN A 44 10.37 -3.83 0.37
C ASN A 44 10.57 -2.65 -0.59
N GLY A 45 10.16 -1.43 -0.19
CA GLY A 45 10.31 -0.21 -1.00
C GLY A 45 9.26 -0.03 -2.10
N ASN A 46 8.18 -0.81 -2.10
CA ASN A 46 7.07 -0.61 -3.04
C ASN A 46 6.26 0.61 -2.63
N ILE A 47 6.02 1.52 -3.56
CA ILE A 47 5.16 2.70 -3.39
C ILE A 47 3.82 2.40 -4.04
N LYS A 48 2.71 2.61 -3.29
CA LYS A 48 1.34 2.48 -3.80
C LYS A 48 0.52 3.72 -3.48
N ILE A 49 -0.39 4.04 -4.39
CA ILE A 49 -1.35 5.13 -4.27
C ILE A 49 -2.73 4.51 -4.15
N LEU A 50 -3.48 4.93 -3.13
CA LEU A 50 -4.87 4.57 -2.91
C LEU A 50 -5.72 5.83 -3.04
N GLU A 51 -6.63 5.86 -3.99
CA GLU A 51 -7.64 6.91 -4.07
C GLU A 51 -8.78 6.58 -3.08
N MET A 52 -9.02 7.48 -2.13
CA MET A 52 -10.07 7.41 -1.14
C MET A 52 -11.32 8.14 -1.67
N VAL A 53 -12.22 7.38 -2.30
CA VAL A 53 -13.56 7.85 -2.75
C VAL A 53 -14.67 7.43 -1.80
#